data_AF-A0A9E5U0M1-F1
#
_entry.id   AF-A0A9E5U0M1-F1
#
_cell.length_a   1.000
_cell.length_b   1.000
_cell.length_c   1.000
_cell.angle_alpha   90.00
_cell.angle_beta   90.00
_cell.angle_gamma   90.00
#
_symmetry.space_group_name_H-M   'P 1'
#
loop_
_entity.id
_entity.type
_entity.pdbx_description
1 polymer ?
#
loop_
_entity_poly.entity_id
_entity_poly.type
_entity_poly.pdbx_seq_one_letter_code
_entity_poly.pdbx_strand_id
1 'polypeptide(L)'
;MKASQLVTDVRRDLASVDEAIRSHPYPDALATGSIPPEAITTFVGHQYHIVTSDLRSIAMLVHRFGHTRARDFFAGVLQGELAGLQGILAMGRKLNLTEEDLATYEVAPEGFAYAAFMAWQAFYASAAEFVCGILVNFEAWGFNCGRMSRALQEQYGFGSEDTVFLDAFATMPPFEETALEIIQEGLDQGVAPQRMRRAARLFQGYEKMFWDTMAELSGVAT
;
A
#
# COMPACT_ATOMS: atom_id res chain seq x y z
N MET A 1 24.42 -14.68 1.34
CA MET A 1 23.00 -14.99 1.00
C MET A 1 22.64 -14.14 -0.21
N LYS A 2 21.95 -14.70 -1.21
CA LYS A 2 21.49 -13.92 -2.37
C LYS A 2 20.17 -13.22 -2.06
N ALA A 3 19.96 -12.01 -2.57
CA ALA A 3 18.71 -11.27 -2.44
C ALA A 3 17.50 -12.06 -2.94
N SER A 4 17.61 -12.70 -4.11
CA SER A 4 16.55 -13.53 -4.68
C SER A 4 16.15 -14.71 -3.78
N GLN A 5 17.13 -15.35 -3.14
CA GLN A 5 16.87 -16.41 -2.17
C GLN A 5 16.15 -15.86 -0.94
N LEU A 6 16.58 -14.70 -0.41
CA LEU A 6 15.92 -14.07 0.73
C LEU A 6 14.47 -13.70 0.41
N VAL A 7 14.20 -13.05 -0.73
CA VAL A 7 12.84 -12.67 -1.14
C VAL A 7 11.96 -13.90 -1.34
N THR A 8 12.49 -14.96 -1.97
CA THR A 8 11.76 -16.23 -2.14
C THR A 8 11.39 -16.84 -0.79
N ASP A 9 12.32 -16.87 0.16
CA ASP A 9 12.06 -17.38 1.50
C ASP A 9 11.03 -16.52 2.23
N VAL A 10 11.13 -15.19 2.14
CA VAL A 10 10.17 -14.26 2.76
C VAL A 10 8.76 -14.49 2.21
N ARG A 11 8.61 -14.55 0.87
CA ARG A 11 7.32 -14.82 0.22
C ARG A 11 6.73 -16.16 0.68
N ARG A 12 7.56 -17.21 0.77
CA ARG A 12 7.13 -18.52 1.28
C ARG A 12 6.66 -18.44 2.73
N ASP A 13 7.42 -17.78 3.59
CA ASP A 13 7.09 -17.65 5.02
C ASP A 13 5.81 -16.84 5.25
N LEU A 14 5.47 -15.96 4.30
CA LEU A 14 4.33 -15.07 4.37
C LEU A 14 3.12 -15.49 3.52
N ALA A 15 3.19 -16.63 2.83
CA ALA A 15 2.17 -17.09 1.89
C ALA A 15 0.76 -17.16 2.49
N SER A 16 0.63 -17.53 3.77
CA SER A 16 -0.68 -17.57 4.44
C SER A 16 -1.29 -16.20 4.69
N VAL A 17 -0.47 -15.18 4.95
CA VAL A 17 -0.93 -13.80 5.15
C VAL A 17 -1.26 -13.17 3.80
N ASP A 18 -0.43 -13.41 2.79
CA ASP A 18 -0.67 -12.99 1.41
C ASP A 18 -2.02 -13.52 0.89
N GLU A 19 -2.29 -14.81 1.07
CA GLU A 19 -3.57 -15.41 0.71
C GLU A 19 -4.74 -14.77 1.47
N ALA A 20 -4.61 -14.59 2.79
CA ALA A 20 -5.65 -13.95 3.60
C ALA A 20 -5.96 -12.51 3.16
N ILE A 21 -4.97 -11.77 2.67
CA ILE A 21 -5.16 -10.45 2.08
C ILE A 21 -5.88 -10.59 0.75
N ARG A 22 -5.40 -11.43 -0.17
CA ARG A 22 -5.99 -11.58 -1.51
C ARG A 22 -7.42 -12.11 -1.48
N SER A 23 -7.75 -12.95 -0.52
CA SER A 23 -9.08 -13.52 -0.32
C SER A 23 -9.92 -12.72 0.67
N HIS A 24 -9.54 -11.47 0.99
CA HIS A 24 -10.22 -10.68 2.00
C HIS A 24 -11.68 -10.38 1.59
N PRO A 25 -12.65 -10.43 2.52
CA PRO A 25 -14.08 -10.28 2.21
C PRO A 25 -14.50 -8.87 1.77
N TYR A 26 -13.72 -7.83 2.10
CA TYR A 26 -14.08 -6.45 1.77
C TYR A 26 -14.22 -6.20 0.25
N PRO A 27 -13.23 -6.52 -0.61
CA PRO A 27 -13.43 -6.45 -2.06
C PRO A 27 -14.57 -7.34 -2.60
N ASP A 28 -14.85 -8.48 -1.98
CA ASP A 28 -16.00 -9.33 -2.39
C ASP A 28 -17.33 -8.66 -2.07
N ALA A 29 -17.46 -8.03 -0.91
CA ALA A 29 -18.66 -7.30 -0.52
C ALA A 29 -18.92 -6.08 -1.43
N LEU A 30 -17.86 -5.44 -1.95
CA LEU A 30 -18.00 -4.43 -3.00
C LEU A 30 -18.50 -5.08 -4.30
N ALA A 31 -17.92 -6.21 -4.70
CA ALA A 31 -18.30 -6.88 -5.95
C ALA A 31 -19.76 -7.36 -5.96
N THR A 32 -20.33 -7.67 -4.79
CA THR A 32 -21.75 -8.03 -4.62
C THR A 32 -22.66 -6.83 -4.34
N GLY A 33 -22.15 -5.60 -4.34
CA GLY A 33 -22.93 -4.39 -4.04
C GLY A 33 -23.48 -4.37 -2.61
N SER A 34 -22.87 -5.11 -1.69
CA SER A 34 -23.38 -5.32 -0.32
C SER A 34 -22.91 -4.26 0.67
N ILE A 35 -21.92 -3.45 0.30
CA ILE A 35 -21.49 -2.28 1.07
C ILE A 35 -22.37 -1.08 0.71
N PRO A 36 -22.94 -0.34 1.68
CA PRO A 36 -23.67 0.89 1.39
C PRO A 36 -22.77 1.93 0.70
N PRO A 37 -23.24 2.70 -0.29
CA PRO A 37 -22.41 3.68 -1.00
C PRO A 37 -21.72 4.70 -0.07
N GLU A 38 -22.39 5.12 1.00
CA GLU A 38 -21.84 6.02 2.00
C GLU A 38 -20.64 5.42 2.75
N ALA A 39 -20.57 4.09 2.91
CA ALA A 39 -19.47 3.42 3.60
C ALA A 39 -18.19 3.37 2.75
N ILE A 40 -18.27 3.62 1.43
CA ILE A 40 -17.07 3.74 0.57
C ILE A 40 -16.22 4.95 0.99
N THR A 41 -16.85 5.98 1.57
CA THR A 41 -16.13 7.15 2.11
C THR A 41 -15.10 6.74 3.16
N THR A 42 -15.31 5.64 3.89
CA THR A 42 -14.36 5.09 4.86
C THR A 42 -13.00 4.80 4.21
N PHE A 43 -12.99 4.09 3.08
CA PHE A 43 -11.76 3.77 2.38
C PHE A 43 -11.05 5.03 1.88
N VAL A 44 -11.81 5.94 1.25
CA VAL A 44 -11.24 7.17 0.65
C VAL A 44 -10.69 8.10 1.73
N GLY A 45 -11.40 8.27 2.85
CA GLY A 45 -10.97 9.06 3.99
C GLY A 45 -9.67 8.55 4.60
N HIS A 46 -9.58 7.24 4.89
CA HIS A 46 -8.34 6.65 5.40
C HIS A 46 -7.19 6.79 4.40
N GLN A 47 -7.43 6.50 3.12
CA GLN A 47 -6.38 6.58 2.10
C GLN A 47 -5.88 7.99 1.87
N TYR A 48 -6.72 9.03 2.02
CA TYR A 48 -6.26 10.42 1.95
C TYR A 48 -5.18 10.71 2.99
N HIS A 49 -5.42 10.30 4.24
CA HIS A 49 -4.44 10.48 5.32
C HIS A 49 -3.20 9.58 5.12
N ILE A 50 -3.38 8.33 4.69
CA ILE A 50 -2.27 7.39 4.43
C ILE A 50 -1.36 7.96 3.34
N VAL A 51 -1.88 8.25 2.15
CA VAL A 51 -1.08 8.77 1.03
C VAL A 51 -0.41 10.10 1.38
N THR A 52 -1.09 10.97 2.14
CA THR A 52 -0.50 12.23 2.60
C THR A 52 0.63 12.02 3.62
N SER A 53 0.57 10.97 4.43
CA SER A 53 1.64 10.54 5.33
C SER A 53 2.80 9.89 4.56
N ASP A 54 2.47 9.03 3.61
CA ASP A 54 3.39 8.26 2.80
C ASP A 54 4.21 9.19 1.90
N LEU A 55 3.59 10.22 1.29
CA LEU A 55 4.29 11.29 0.57
C LEU A 55 5.48 11.87 1.35
N ARG A 56 5.27 12.17 2.64
CA ARG A 56 6.32 12.72 3.51
C ARG A 56 7.37 11.66 3.84
N SER A 57 6.93 10.42 4.08
CA SER A 57 7.79 9.28 4.36
C SER A 57 8.70 8.94 3.16
N ILE A 58 8.17 8.91 1.95
CA ILE A 58 8.94 8.65 0.74
C ILE A 58 9.88 9.84 0.42
N ALA A 59 9.45 11.09 0.63
CA ALA A 59 10.34 12.23 0.51
C ALA A 59 11.53 12.13 1.48
N MET A 60 11.32 11.61 2.69
CA MET A 60 12.39 11.33 3.64
C MET A 60 13.33 10.21 3.13
N LEU A 61 12.81 9.16 2.51
CA LEU A 61 13.65 8.12 1.89
C LEU A 61 14.48 8.66 0.73
N VAL A 62 13.91 9.53 -0.11
CA VAL A 62 14.64 10.24 -1.17
C VAL A 62 15.78 11.08 -0.57
N HIS A 63 15.53 11.80 0.51
CA HIS A 63 16.58 12.55 1.20
C HIS A 63 17.70 11.64 1.74
N ARG A 64 17.35 10.53 2.38
CA ARG A 64 18.33 9.62 3.00
C ARG A 64 19.14 8.83 1.98
N PHE A 65 18.51 8.40 0.89
CA PHE A 65 19.09 7.43 -0.05
C PHE A 65 19.30 7.99 -1.46
N GLY A 66 19.04 9.28 -1.69
CA GLY A 66 19.20 9.94 -2.99
C GLY A 66 20.63 10.00 -3.52
N HIS A 67 21.62 9.62 -2.72
CA HIS A 67 23.03 9.48 -3.12
C HIS A 67 23.45 8.02 -3.37
N THR A 68 22.53 7.06 -3.22
CA THR A 68 22.77 5.61 -3.39
C THR A 68 22.16 5.11 -4.70
N ARG A 69 22.34 3.82 -5.03
CA ARG A 69 21.67 3.19 -6.18
C ARG A 69 20.15 3.19 -6.08
N ALA A 70 19.60 3.28 -4.86
CA ALA A 70 18.16 3.35 -4.64
C ALA A 70 17.54 4.72 -4.99
N ARG A 71 18.34 5.71 -5.45
CA ARG A 71 17.86 7.07 -5.79
C ARG A 71 16.67 7.03 -6.76
N ASP A 72 16.86 6.40 -7.90
CA ASP A 72 15.87 6.46 -8.99
C ASP A 72 14.61 5.65 -8.62
N PHE A 73 14.79 4.58 -7.83
CA PHE A 73 13.69 3.84 -7.22
C PHE A 73 12.83 4.75 -6.32
N PHE A 74 13.42 5.39 -5.32
CA PHE A 74 12.65 6.24 -4.38
C PHE A 74 12.08 7.49 -5.05
N ALA A 75 12.77 8.07 -6.02
CA ALA A 75 12.23 9.18 -6.82
C ALA A 75 10.97 8.74 -7.60
N GLY A 76 11.01 7.53 -8.18
CA GLY A 76 9.86 6.93 -8.85
C GLY A 76 8.69 6.66 -7.89
N VAL A 77 8.95 6.10 -6.71
CA VAL A 77 7.92 5.90 -5.68
C VAL A 77 7.30 7.23 -5.25
N LEU A 78 8.10 8.29 -5.06
CA LEU A 78 7.58 9.61 -4.68
C LEU A 78 6.64 10.18 -5.76
N GLN A 79 7.00 10.00 -7.03
CA GLN A 79 6.13 10.39 -8.14
C GLN A 79 4.83 9.58 -8.16
N GLY A 80 4.90 8.30 -7.84
CA GLY A 80 3.73 7.43 -7.67
C GLY A 80 2.78 7.94 -6.58
N GLU A 81 3.31 8.27 -5.40
CA GLU A 81 2.51 8.82 -4.28
C GLU A 81 1.83 10.15 -4.64
N LEU A 82 2.52 11.03 -5.39
CA LEU A 82 1.94 12.30 -5.85
C LEU A 82 0.75 12.06 -6.79
N ALA A 83 0.87 11.09 -7.70
CA ALA A 83 -0.23 10.68 -8.56
C ALA A 83 -1.35 9.98 -7.77
N GLY A 84 -0.99 9.17 -6.77
CA GLY A 84 -1.92 8.50 -5.88
C GLY A 84 -2.82 9.49 -5.14
N LEU A 85 -2.25 10.58 -4.62
CA LEU A 85 -3.03 11.63 -3.95
C LEU A 85 -4.08 12.24 -4.89
N GLN A 86 -3.70 12.52 -6.15
CA GLN A 86 -4.66 13.03 -7.14
C GLN A 86 -5.77 12.02 -7.44
N GLY A 87 -5.45 10.72 -7.45
CA GLY A 87 -6.44 9.65 -7.60
C GLY A 87 -7.40 9.55 -6.42
N ILE A 88 -6.92 9.65 -5.18
CA ILE A 88 -7.79 9.69 -4.00
C ILE A 88 -8.71 10.90 -4.02
N LEU A 89 -8.21 12.07 -4.42
CA LEU A 89 -9.04 13.26 -4.58
C LEU A 89 -10.11 13.06 -5.67
N ALA A 90 -9.83 12.29 -6.73
CA ALA A 90 -10.83 11.93 -7.73
C ALA A 90 -11.93 11.03 -7.16
N MET A 91 -11.56 9.98 -6.43
CA MET A 91 -12.52 9.12 -5.70
C MET A 91 -13.37 9.94 -4.72
N GLY A 92 -12.77 10.89 -3.99
CA GLY A 92 -13.48 11.78 -3.07
C GLY A 92 -14.54 12.61 -3.78
N ARG A 93 -14.19 13.25 -4.91
CA ARG A 93 -15.14 14.02 -5.72
C ARG A 93 -16.31 13.18 -6.21
N LYS A 94 -16.07 11.92 -6.61
CA LYS A 94 -17.14 10.99 -6.99
C LYS A 94 -18.15 10.74 -5.87
N LEU A 95 -17.66 10.75 -4.63
CA LEU A 95 -18.47 10.60 -3.42
C LEU A 95 -19.04 11.93 -2.90
N ASN A 96 -18.90 13.02 -3.66
CA ASN A 96 -19.27 14.39 -3.27
C ASN A 96 -18.52 14.90 -2.03
N LEU A 97 -17.29 14.43 -1.80
CA LEU A 97 -16.40 14.93 -0.76
C LEU A 97 -15.47 16.00 -1.33
N THR A 98 -15.33 17.10 -0.60
CA THR A 98 -14.27 18.08 -0.82
C THR A 98 -12.95 17.60 -0.20
N GLU A 99 -11.85 18.26 -0.55
CA GLU A 99 -10.58 17.98 0.14
C GLU A 99 -10.62 18.36 1.63
N GLU A 100 -11.43 19.35 2.01
CA GLU A 100 -11.63 19.72 3.42
C GLU A 100 -12.37 18.61 4.20
N ASP A 101 -13.37 17.99 3.57
CA ASP A 101 -14.06 16.83 4.15
C ASP A 101 -13.09 15.65 4.36
N LEU A 102 -12.22 15.40 3.37
CA LEU A 102 -11.19 14.36 3.48
C LEU A 102 -10.13 14.68 4.55
N ALA A 103 -9.70 15.94 4.66
CA ALA A 103 -8.69 16.36 5.61
C ALA A 103 -9.18 16.38 7.07
N THR A 104 -10.49 16.49 7.27
CA THR A 104 -11.14 16.44 8.59
C THR A 104 -11.66 15.05 8.94
N TYR A 105 -11.49 14.06 8.06
CA TYR A 105 -11.90 12.69 8.31
C TYR A 105 -11.09 12.07 9.46
N GLU A 106 -11.79 11.53 10.46
CA GLU A 106 -11.14 10.87 11.61
C GLU A 106 -10.82 9.42 11.27
N VAL A 107 -9.54 9.10 11.14
CA VAL A 107 -9.07 7.74 10.82
C VAL A 107 -9.07 6.84 12.05
N ALA A 108 -9.44 5.57 11.86
CA ALA A 108 -9.25 4.56 12.89
C ALA A 108 -7.75 4.27 13.11
N PRO A 109 -7.31 4.05 14.35
CA PRO A 109 -5.91 3.74 14.66
C PRO A 109 -5.36 2.55 13.86
N GLU A 110 -6.15 1.48 13.76
CA GLU A 110 -5.85 0.25 13.03
C GLU A 110 -5.73 0.53 11.52
N GLY A 111 -6.61 1.36 10.98
CA GLY A 111 -6.58 1.80 9.58
C GLY A 111 -5.39 2.71 9.25
N PHE A 112 -4.78 3.37 10.26
CA PHE A 112 -3.63 4.24 10.06
C PHE A 112 -2.28 3.61 10.45
N ALA A 113 -2.30 2.41 11.04
CA ALA A 113 -1.10 1.74 11.56
C ALA A 113 -0.03 1.49 10.47
N TYR A 114 -0.46 1.20 9.24
CA TYR A 114 0.43 1.03 8.09
C TYR A 114 1.25 2.30 7.82
N ALA A 115 0.59 3.47 7.76
CA ALA A 115 1.24 4.76 7.52
C ALA A 115 2.22 5.13 8.66
N ALA A 116 1.86 4.83 9.91
CA ALA A 116 2.76 5.02 11.05
C ALA A 116 4.02 4.14 10.93
N PHE A 117 3.88 2.90 10.49
CA PHE A 117 5.02 2.01 10.24
C PHE A 117 5.85 2.45 9.03
N MET A 118 5.21 2.94 7.96
CA MET A 118 5.91 3.51 6.80
C MET A 118 6.78 4.69 7.22
N ALA A 119 6.26 5.61 8.03
CA ALA A 119 7.04 6.70 8.61
C ALA A 119 8.21 6.16 9.45
N TRP A 120 7.98 5.18 10.32
CA TRP A 120 9.06 4.56 11.10
C TRP A 120 10.16 3.98 10.19
N GLN A 121 9.80 3.27 9.12
CA GLN A 121 10.77 2.74 8.16
C GLN A 121 11.54 3.87 7.47
N ALA A 122 10.84 4.93 7.06
CA ALA A 122 11.43 6.08 6.38
C ALA A 122 12.51 6.78 7.21
N PHE A 123 12.39 6.79 8.55
CA PHE A 123 13.38 7.38 9.44
C PHE A 123 14.47 6.41 9.89
N TYR A 124 14.14 5.15 10.16
CA TYR A 124 15.02 4.25 10.92
C TYR A 124 15.55 3.05 10.14
N ALA A 125 14.86 2.62 9.09
CA ALA A 125 15.24 1.43 8.34
C ALA A 125 16.33 1.74 7.30
N SER A 126 17.04 0.71 6.85
CA SER A 126 17.86 0.76 5.64
C SER A 126 16.99 0.72 4.38
N ALA A 127 17.55 1.13 3.24
CA ALA A 127 16.87 1.00 1.95
C ALA A 127 16.46 -0.45 1.66
N ALA A 128 17.32 -1.42 1.98
CA ALA A 128 17.03 -2.84 1.77
C ALA A 128 15.88 -3.39 2.65
N GLU A 129 15.74 -2.91 3.88
CA GLU A 129 14.58 -3.24 4.73
C GLU A 129 13.28 -2.74 4.11
N PHE A 130 13.24 -1.46 3.72
CA PHE A 130 12.07 -0.84 3.13
C PHE A 130 11.69 -1.51 1.80
N VAL A 131 12.67 -1.66 0.90
CA VAL A 131 12.48 -2.20 -0.45
C VAL A 131 12.08 -3.68 -0.41
N CYS A 132 12.65 -4.49 0.49
CA CYS A 132 12.18 -5.86 0.68
C CYS A 132 10.74 -5.89 1.20
N GLY A 133 10.37 -4.94 2.06
CA GLY A 133 9.03 -4.83 2.61
C GLY A 133 7.97 -4.58 1.54
N ILE A 134 8.12 -3.50 0.78
CA ILE A 134 7.18 -3.10 -0.28
C ILE A 134 7.15 -4.10 -1.44
N LEU A 135 8.29 -4.71 -1.82
CA LEU A 135 8.35 -5.69 -2.91
C LEU A 135 7.43 -6.90 -2.63
N VAL A 136 7.37 -7.33 -1.37
CA VAL A 136 6.55 -8.48 -0.96
C VAL A 136 5.09 -8.06 -0.72
N ASN A 137 4.86 -6.84 -0.27
CA ASN A 137 3.53 -6.35 0.09
C ASN A 137 2.69 -5.91 -1.13
N PHE A 138 3.29 -5.21 -2.10
CA PHE A 138 2.54 -4.55 -3.18
C PHE A 138 1.80 -5.50 -4.11
N GLU A 139 2.21 -6.77 -4.20
CA GLU A 139 1.55 -7.74 -5.07
C GLU A 139 0.12 -8.05 -4.61
N ALA A 140 -0.09 -8.25 -3.31
CA ALA A 140 -1.41 -8.50 -2.72
C ALA A 140 -2.29 -7.23 -2.75
N TRP A 141 -1.70 -6.08 -2.40
CA TRP A 141 -2.37 -4.78 -2.48
C TRP A 141 -2.87 -4.48 -3.89
N GLY A 142 -2.00 -4.58 -4.89
CA GLY A 142 -2.35 -4.33 -6.30
C GLY A 142 -3.45 -5.26 -6.81
N PHE A 143 -3.41 -6.53 -6.40
CA PHE A 143 -4.46 -7.50 -6.74
C PHE A 143 -5.84 -7.07 -6.20
N ASN A 144 -5.91 -6.67 -4.93
CA ASN A 144 -7.16 -6.19 -4.33
C ASN A 144 -7.61 -4.84 -4.88
N CYS A 145 -6.69 -3.92 -5.17
CA CYS A 145 -7.00 -2.68 -5.87
C CYS A 145 -7.68 -2.94 -7.22
N GLY A 146 -7.19 -3.91 -8.01
CA GLY A 146 -7.83 -4.30 -9.27
C GLY A 146 -9.20 -4.96 -9.10
N ARG A 147 -9.43 -5.68 -8.00
CA ARG A 147 -10.78 -6.20 -7.64
C ARG A 147 -11.72 -5.07 -7.25
N MET A 148 -11.26 -4.16 -6.40
CA MET A 148 -12.05 -3.01 -5.95
C MET A 148 -12.40 -2.07 -7.10
N SER A 149 -11.44 -1.76 -7.98
CA SER A 149 -11.68 -0.88 -9.13
C SER A 149 -12.83 -1.40 -9.99
N ARG A 150 -12.79 -2.68 -10.38
CA ARG A 150 -13.86 -3.34 -11.13
C ARG A 150 -15.19 -3.30 -10.39
N ALA A 151 -15.20 -3.65 -9.10
CA ALA A 151 -16.40 -3.65 -8.29
C ALA A 151 -17.05 -2.25 -8.18
N LEU A 152 -16.24 -1.21 -7.97
CA LEU A 152 -16.72 0.18 -7.90
C LEU A 152 -17.32 0.66 -9.23
N GLN A 153 -16.71 0.30 -10.36
CA GLN A 153 -17.23 0.64 -11.68
C GLN A 153 -18.54 -0.11 -11.98
N GLU A 154 -18.59 -1.42 -11.68
CA GLU A 154 -19.73 -2.27 -12.02
C GLU A 154 -20.94 -2.06 -11.10
N GLN A 155 -20.73 -1.88 -9.79
CA GLN A 155 -21.81 -1.87 -8.79
C GLN A 155 -22.15 -0.46 -8.26
N TYR A 156 -21.20 0.48 -8.29
CA TYR A 156 -21.34 1.79 -7.66
C TYR A 156 -21.28 2.96 -8.66
N GLY A 157 -21.19 2.66 -9.95
CA GLY A 157 -21.23 3.65 -11.02
C GLY A 157 -20.01 4.56 -11.06
N PHE A 158 -18.87 4.16 -10.49
CA PHE A 158 -17.60 4.88 -10.65
C PHE A 158 -17.15 4.84 -12.11
N GLY A 159 -16.58 5.94 -12.60
CA GLY A 159 -15.87 5.98 -13.88
C GLY A 159 -14.43 5.53 -13.73
N SER A 160 -13.77 5.26 -14.86
CA SER A 160 -12.33 4.92 -14.89
C SER A 160 -11.44 6.04 -14.33
N GLU A 161 -11.88 7.29 -14.49
CA GLU A 161 -11.24 8.48 -13.94
C GLU A 161 -11.37 8.57 -12.42
N ASP A 162 -12.42 7.97 -11.86
CA ASP A 162 -12.65 7.94 -10.42
C ASP A 162 -11.76 6.85 -9.78
N THR A 163 -11.50 5.73 -10.46
CA THR A 163 -10.73 4.59 -9.91
C THR A 163 -9.24 4.63 -10.20
N VAL A 164 -8.71 5.72 -10.77
CA VAL A 164 -7.31 5.82 -11.22
C VAL A 164 -6.28 5.49 -10.14
N PHE A 165 -6.58 5.78 -8.86
CA PHE A 165 -5.75 5.37 -7.73
C PHE A 165 -5.58 3.85 -7.66
N LEU A 166 -6.69 3.12 -7.70
CA LEU A 166 -6.73 1.67 -7.62
C LEU A 166 -6.10 1.04 -8.87
N ASP A 167 -6.41 1.58 -10.05
CA ASP A 167 -5.89 1.09 -11.32
C ASP A 167 -4.37 1.22 -11.40
N ALA A 168 -3.80 2.31 -10.89
CA ALA A 168 -2.36 2.53 -10.87
C ALA A 168 -1.61 1.44 -10.07
N PHE A 169 -2.16 1.01 -8.93
CA PHE A 169 -1.60 -0.11 -8.15
C PHE A 169 -1.84 -1.46 -8.83
N ALA A 170 -3.01 -1.66 -9.45
CA ALA A 170 -3.35 -2.90 -10.14
C ALA A 170 -2.47 -3.18 -11.37
N THR A 171 -1.99 -2.12 -12.05
CA THR A 171 -1.17 -2.25 -13.27
C THR A 171 0.24 -1.69 -13.08
N MET A 172 0.78 -1.76 -11.87
CA MET A 172 2.12 -1.25 -11.57
C MET A 172 3.19 -1.93 -12.45
N PRO A 173 4.12 -1.17 -13.07
CA PRO A 173 5.22 -1.76 -13.81
C PRO A 173 6.09 -2.68 -12.93
N PRO A 174 6.65 -3.75 -13.48
CA PRO A 174 7.52 -4.64 -12.71
C PRO A 174 8.77 -3.88 -12.26
N PHE A 175 9.09 -3.98 -10.96
CA PHE A 175 10.27 -3.35 -10.35
C PHE A 175 11.13 -4.35 -9.57
N GLU A 176 10.85 -5.65 -9.69
CA GLU A 176 11.51 -6.70 -8.89
C GLU A 176 13.03 -6.74 -9.12
N GLU A 177 13.49 -6.57 -10.36
CA GLU A 177 14.94 -6.55 -10.65
C GLU A 177 15.65 -5.42 -9.90
N THR A 178 15.15 -4.19 -10.01
CA THR A 178 15.67 -3.03 -9.27
C THR A 178 15.61 -3.25 -7.75
N ALA A 179 14.53 -3.83 -7.25
CA ALA A 179 14.39 -4.12 -5.83
C ALA A 179 15.43 -5.15 -5.35
N LEU A 180 15.67 -6.21 -6.13
CA LEU A 180 16.66 -7.23 -5.82
C LEU A 180 18.09 -6.66 -5.78
N GLU A 181 18.42 -5.70 -6.64
CA GLU A 181 19.71 -5.00 -6.62
C GLU A 181 19.90 -4.20 -5.32
N ILE A 182 18.89 -3.43 -4.90
CA ILE A 182 18.93 -2.63 -3.67
C ILE A 182 19.03 -3.54 -2.43
N ILE A 183 18.28 -4.65 -2.44
CA ILE A 183 18.32 -5.65 -1.37
C ILE A 183 19.70 -6.31 -1.31
N GLN A 184 20.28 -6.67 -2.47
CA GLN A 184 21.62 -7.27 -2.53
C GLN A 184 22.69 -6.31 -2.01
N GLU A 185 22.62 -5.03 -2.38
CA GLU A 185 23.53 -4.01 -1.86
C GLU A 185 23.45 -3.91 -0.33
N GLY A 186 22.25 -3.91 0.25
CA GLY A 186 22.10 -3.91 1.70
C GLY A 186 22.68 -5.16 2.37
N LEU A 187 22.51 -6.34 1.76
CA LEU A 187 23.12 -7.58 2.24
C LEU A 187 24.66 -7.51 2.20
N ASP A 188 25.22 -6.99 1.12
CA ASP A 188 26.67 -6.85 0.93
C ASP A 188 27.26 -5.82 1.92
N GLN A 189 26.47 -4.83 2.33
CA GLN A 189 26.82 -3.85 3.37
C GLN A 189 26.56 -4.34 4.81
N GLY A 190 26.11 -5.59 4.98
CA GLY A 190 25.93 -6.21 6.29
C GLY A 190 24.58 -5.94 6.97
N VAL A 191 23.57 -5.44 6.25
CA VAL A 191 22.21 -5.39 6.78
C VAL A 191 21.72 -6.81 7.05
N ALA A 192 21.34 -7.08 8.30
CA ALA A 192 20.92 -8.41 8.72
C ALA A 192 19.64 -8.85 7.98
N PRO A 193 19.59 -10.03 7.33
CA PRO A 193 18.41 -10.53 6.62
C PRO A 193 17.13 -10.58 7.47
N GLN A 194 17.27 -10.78 8.78
CA GLN A 194 16.14 -10.80 9.71
C GLN A 194 15.43 -9.46 9.83
N ARG A 195 16.11 -8.35 9.56
CA ARG A 195 15.49 -7.02 9.55
C ARG A 195 14.58 -6.85 8.33
N MET A 196 15.00 -7.33 7.17
CA MET A 196 14.19 -7.33 5.94
C MET A 196 12.97 -8.25 6.06
N ARG A 197 13.15 -9.45 6.64
CA ARG A 197 12.05 -10.36 6.99
C ARG A 197 11.03 -9.70 7.92
N ARG A 198 11.51 -9.00 8.95
CA ARG A 198 10.66 -8.26 9.89
C ARG A 198 9.88 -7.14 9.19
N ALA A 199 10.53 -6.37 8.32
CA ALA A 199 9.89 -5.30 7.56
C ALA A 199 8.74 -5.84 6.70
N ALA A 200 8.99 -6.86 5.88
CA ALA A 200 7.97 -7.49 5.04
C ALA A 200 6.80 -8.06 5.84
N ARG A 201 7.09 -8.78 6.94
CA ARG A 201 6.04 -9.32 7.82
C ARG A 201 5.16 -8.22 8.43
N LEU A 202 5.77 -7.12 8.86
CA LEU A 202 5.03 -6.01 9.47
C LEU A 202 4.20 -5.26 8.42
N PHE A 203 4.74 -4.98 7.22
CA PHE A 203 3.97 -4.37 6.15
C PHE A 203 2.72 -5.17 5.79
N GLN A 204 2.85 -6.48 5.53
CA GLN A 204 1.69 -7.32 5.25
C GLN A 204 0.73 -7.45 6.44
N GLY A 205 1.25 -7.55 7.66
CA GLY A 205 0.40 -7.58 8.86
C GLY A 205 -0.44 -6.31 9.02
N TYR A 206 0.15 -5.14 8.77
CA TYR A 206 -0.56 -3.86 8.80
C TYR A 206 -1.50 -3.67 7.61
N GLU A 207 -1.16 -4.19 6.42
CA GLU A 207 -2.09 -4.21 5.29
C GLU A 207 -3.33 -5.07 5.59
N LYS A 208 -3.14 -6.28 6.15
CA LYS A 208 -4.26 -7.11 6.57
C LYS A 208 -5.12 -6.39 7.61
N MET A 209 -4.50 -5.75 8.60
CA MET A 209 -5.20 -4.94 9.62
C MET A 209 -5.99 -3.79 8.98
N PHE A 210 -5.45 -3.14 7.96
CA PHE A 210 -6.17 -2.12 7.20
C PHE A 210 -7.42 -2.71 6.54
N TRP A 211 -7.30 -3.85 5.86
CA TRP A 211 -8.44 -4.52 5.24
C TRP A 211 -9.50 -4.95 6.24
N ASP A 212 -9.10 -5.53 7.38
CA ASP A 212 -9.99 -5.91 8.47
C ASP A 212 -10.77 -4.67 8.97
N THR A 213 -10.08 -3.54 9.13
CA THR A 213 -10.67 -2.26 9.55
C THR A 213 -11.68 -1.73 8.52
N MET A 214 -11.37 -1.81 7.23
CA MET A 214 -12.30 -1.38 6.17
C MET A 214 -13.57 -2.23 6.17
N ALA A 215 -13.44 -3.55 6.39
CA ALA A 215 -14.57 -4.45 6.52
C ALA A 215 -15.43 -4.11 7.75
N GLU A 216 -14.83 -4.00 8.92
CA GLU A 216 -15.54 -3.71 10.17
C GLU A 216 -16.32 -2.40 10.08
N LEU A 217 -15.65 -1.32 9.67
CA LEU A 217 -16.27 0.00 9.55
C LEU A 217 -17.35 0.08 8.47
N SER A 218 -17.34 -0.85 7.51
CA SER A 218 -18.34 -0.94 6.44
C SER A 218 -19.42 -2.00 6.70
N GLY A 219 -19.42 -2.64 7.88
CA GLY A 219 -20.41 -3.66 8.25
C GLY A 219 -20.25 -5.01 7.55
N VAL A 220 -19.05 -5.32 7.04
CA VAL A 220 -18.72 -6.60 6.40
C VAL A 220 -18.19 -7.57 7.45
N ALA A 221 -18.71 -8.79 7.47
CA ALA A 221 -18.21 -9.85 8.35
C ALA A 221 -16.82 -10.31 7.92
N THR A 222 -15.88 -10.38 8.87
CA THR A 222 -14.50 -10.85 8.70
C THR A 222 -14.27 -12.25 9.23
#